data_AF-A0A971YMC3-F1
#
_entry.id   AF-A0A971YMC3-F1
#
_cell.length_a   1.000
_cell.length_b   1.000
_cell.length_c   1.000
_cell.angle_alpha   90.00
_cell.angle_beta   90.00
_cell.angle_gamma   90.00
#
_symmetry.space_group_name_H-M   'P 1'
#
loop_
_entity.id
_entity.type
_entity.pdbx_description
1 polymer ?
#
loop_
_entity_poly.entity_id
_entity_poly.type
_entity_poly.pdbx_seq_one_letter_code
_entity_poly.pdbx_strand_id
1 'polypeptide(L)' 'GHSNREIGEALEISEKTVKNHVTSIFRKIGVDDRTEAALYAVRRGYVAIN' A
#
# COMPACT_ATOMS: atom_id res chain seq x y z
N GLY A 1 3.55 9.15 -3.98
CA GLY A 1 2.71 7.96 -4.23
C GLY A 1 1.26 8.33 -4.04
N HIS A 2 0.34 7.67 -4.75
CA HIS A 2 -1.10 7.98 -4.72
C HIS A 2 -1.68 7.94 -3.30
N SER A 3 -2.55 8.90 -3.00
CA SER A 3 -3.39 8.92 -1.81
C SER A 3 -4.41 7.76 -1.81
N ASN A 4 -4.99 7.45 -0.65
CA ASN A 4 -6.03 6.40 -0.59
C ASN A 4 -7.25 6.75 -1.43
N ARG A 5 -7.54 8.05 -1.59
CA ARG A 5 -8.63 8.54 -2.44
C ARG A 5 -8.34 8.29 -3.91
N GLU A 6 -7.16 8.66 -4.41
CA GLU A 6 -6.76 8.39 -5.80
C GLU A 6 -6.73 6.88 -6.12
N ILE A 7 -6.27 6.05 -5.18
CA ILE A 7 -6.31 4.58 -5.34
C ILE A 7 -7.76 4.09 -5.38
N GLY A 8 -8.65 4.65 -4.56
CA GLY A 8 -10.06 4.28 -4.52
C GLY A 8 -10.79 4.65 -5.81
N GLU A 9 -10.53 5.85 -6.33
CA GLU A 9 -11.03 6.32 -7.63
C GLU A 9 -10.56 5.39 -8.76
N ALA A 10 -9.28 5.01 -8.79
CA ALA A 10 -8.73 4.13 -9.83
C ALA A 10 -9.23 2.67 -9.77
N LEU A 11 -9.64 2.20 -8.59
CA LEU A 11 -10.09 0.82 -8.37
C LEU A 11 -11.61 0.71 -8.16
N GLU A 12 -12.36 1.80 -8.32
CA GLU A 12 -13.81 1.88 -8.10
C GLU A 12 -14.25 1.39 -6.69
N ILE A 13 -13.45 1.69 -5.67
CA ILE A 13 -13.74 1.36 -4.26
C ILE A 13 -13.61 2.58 -3.35
N SER A 14 -14.31 2.57 -2.21
CA SER A 14 -14.24 3.69 -1.27
C SER A 14 -12.82 3.88 -0.69
N GLU A 15 -12.46 5.13 -0.37
CA GLU A 15 -11.21 5.44 0.34
C GLU A 15 -11.06 4.63 1.63
N LYS A 16 -12.17 4.41 2.35
CA LYS A 16 -12.21 3.57 3.56
C LYS A 16 -11.83 2.12 3.27
N THR A 17 -12.29 1.56 2.15
CA THR A 17 -11.93 0.21 1.69
C THR A 17 -10.43 0.13 1.40
N VAL A 18 -9.87 1.12 0.70
CA VAL A 18 -8.42 1.20 0.46
C VAL A 18 -7.65 1.24 1.78
N LYS A 19 -8.06 2.11 2.72
CA LYS A 19 -7.43 2.20 4.05
C LYS A 19 -7.41 0.85 4.76
N ASN A 20 -8.53 0.12 4.75
CA ASN A 20 -8.61 -1.21 5.36
C ASN A 20 -7.66 -2.22 4.71
N HIS A 21 -7.54 -2.21 3.38
CA HIS A 21 -6.59 -3.08 2.67
C HIS A 21 -5.15 -2.74 2.98
N VAL A 22 -4.79 -1.44 2.95
CA VAL A 22 -3.43 -0.97 3.26
C VAL A 22 -3.05 -1.35 4.69
N THR A 23 -3.90 -1.08 5.68
CA THR A 23 -3.65 -1.49 7.08
C THR A 23 -3.52 -3.01 7.21
N SER A 24 -4.34 -3.78 6.49
CA SER A 24 -4.25 -5.25 6.50
C SER A 24 -2.95 -5.75 5.87
N ILE A 25 -2.47 -5.11 4.80
CA ILE A 25 -1.18 -5.41 4.17
C ILE A 25 -0.05 -5.13 5.16
N PHE A 26 -0.05 -3.96 5.80
CA PHE A 26 0.96 -3.57 6.78
C PHE A 26 1.08 -4.59 7.91
N ARG A 27 -0.06 -4.99 8.50
CA ARG A 27 -0.09 -6.06 9.52
C ARG A 27 0.44 -7.40 9.02
N LYS A 28 0.16 -7.78 7.76
CA LYS A 28 0.62 -9.05 7.18
C LYS A 28 2.12 -9.08 6.93
N ILE A 29 2.73 -7.93 6.60
CA ILE A 29 4.16 -7.84 6.29
C ILE A 29 4.99 -7.30 7.47
N GLY A 30 4.35 -6.96 8.60
CA GLY A 30 5.00 -6.53 9.83
C GLY A 30 5.66 -5.16 9.72
N VAL A 31 5.00 -4.21 9.08
CA VAL A 31 5.46 -2.81 8.95
C VAL A 31 4.42 -1.85 9.49
N ASP A 32 4.86 -0.64 9.87
CA ASP A 32 4.00 0.36 10.51
C ASP A 32 3.47 1.42 9.55
N ASP A 33 4.19 1.66 8.44
CA ASP A 33 3.79 2.67 7.46
C ASP A 33 4.08 2.31 6.00
N ARG A 34 3.68 3.24 5.12
CA ARG A 34 3.80 3.10 3.67
C ARG A 34 5.24 3.14 3.18
N THR A 35 6.11 3.88 3.85
CA THR A 35 7.53 3.98 3.52
C THR A 35 8.20 2.63 3.77
N GLU A 36 7.94 2.04 4.94
CA GLU A 36 8.44 0.71 5.27
C GLU A 36 7.88 -0.37 4.34
N ALA A 37 6.59 -0.30 4.00
CA ALA A 37 5.97 -1.19 3.03
C ALA A 37 6.61 -1.09 1.64
N ALA A 38 6.94 0.13 1.18
CA ALA A 38 7.63 0.35 -0.09
C ALA A 38 9.04 -0.26 -0.07
N LEU A 39 9.81 -0.02 1.00
CA LEU A 39 11.13 -0.62 1.18
C LEU A 39 11.07 -2.15 1.27
N TYR A 40 10.06 -2.69 1.96
CA TYR A 40 9.80 -4.12 2.02
C TYR A 40 9.56 -4.68 0.60
N ALA A 41 8.70 -4.04 -0.19
CA ALA A 41 8.39 -4.46 -1.55
C ALA A 41 9.64 -4.49 -2.45
N VAL A 42 10.51 -3.48 -2.35
CA VAL A 42 11.79 -3.44 -3.07
C VAL A 42 12.71 -4.58 -2.64
N ARG A 43 12.93 -4.77 -1.33
CA ARG A 43 13.78 -5.86 -0.81
C ARG A 43 13.30 -7.25 -1.20
N ARG A 44 11.98 -7.42 -1.39
CA ARG A 44 11.37 -8.69 -1.81
C ARG A 44 11.28 -8.86 -3.31
N GLY A 45 11.65 -7.86 -4.11
CA GLY A 45 11.57 -7.89 -5.57
C GLY A 45 10.14 -7.76 -6.12
N TYR A 46 9.18 -7.27 -5.32
CA TYR A 46 7.80 -7.03 -5.78
C TYR A 46 7.68 -5.78 -6.64
N VAL A 47 8.60 -4.82 -6.46
CA VAL A 47 8.66 -3.57 -7.22
C VAL A 47 10.12 -3.29 -7.56
N ALA A 48 10.41 -2.95 -8.81
CA ALA A 48 11.71 -2.45 -9.23
C ALA A 48 11.82 -0.94 -8.92
N ILE A 49 12.99 -0.50 -8.47
CA ILE A 49 13.31 0.93 -8.46
C ILE A 49 13.87 1.24 -9.85
N ASN A 50 13.10 2.01 -10.62
CA ASN A 50 13.56 2.62 -11.88
C ASN A 50 14.16 3.99 -11.61
#